data_AF-A0A7C7REW7-F1
#
_entry.id   AF-A0A7C7REW7-F1
#
_cell.length_a   1.000
_cell.length_b   1.000
_cell.length_c   1.000
_cell.angle_alpha   90.00
_cell.angle_beta   90.00
_cell.angle_gamma   90.00
#
_symmetry.space_group_name_H-M   'P 1'
#
loop_
_entity.id
_entity.type
_entity.pdbx_description
1 polymer ?
#
loop_
_entity_poly.entity_id
_entity_poly.type
_entity_poly.pdbx_seq_one_letter_code
_entity_poly.pdbx_strand_id
1 'polypeptide(L)'
;MARFHGVGYGQGCTSGTAAVHLAVAALDPEPGDEVITTPITDQGTIIPVLYQNAVPIFADIDPETFNMDLRSVEDTVGAFEKVETNYMK
;
A
#
# COMPACT_ATOMS: atom_id res chain seq x y z
N MET A 1 7.74 -12.40 19.08
CA MET A 1 6.90 -11.97 17.95
C MET A 1 6.97 -12.95 16.77
N ALA A 2 8.13 -13.18 16.14
CA ALA A 2 8.26 -14.11 14.99
C ALA A 2 7.68 -15.52 15.26
N ARG A 3 8.07 -16.15 16.38
CA ARG A 3 7.52 -17.45 16.81
C ARG A 3 6.01 -17.44 17.06
N PHE A 4 5.46 -16.32 17.53
CA PHE A 4 4.03 -16.19 17.83
C PHE A 4 3.19 -16.16 16.54
N HIS A 5 3.71 -15.55 15.47
CA HIS A 5 3.07 -15.50 14.15
C HIS A 5 3.48 -16.63 13.20
N GLY A 6 4.32 -17.57 13.63
CA GLY A 6 4.77 -18.70 12.79
C GLY A 6 5.66 -18.31 11.61
N VAL A 7 6.34 -17.17 11.67
CA VAL A 7 7.22 -16.66 10.59
C VAL A 7 8.69 -16.78 10.96
N GLY A 8 9.57 -16.86 9.96
CA GLY A 8 11.02 -17.05 10.15
C GLY A 8 11.74 -15.85 10.78
N TYR A 9 11.22 -14.64 10.58
CA TYR A 9 11.83 -13.40 11.04
C TYR A 9 10.80 -12.47 11.67
N GLY A 10 11.25 -11.58 12.55
CA GLY A 10 10.44 -10.51 13.11
C GLY A 10 11.33 -9.35 13.51
N GLN A 11 11.02 -8.16 12.99
CA GLN A 11 11.81 -6.96 13.20
C GLN A 11 11.10 -6.01 14.16
N GLY A 12 11.76 -5.65 15.25
CA GLY A 12 11.30 -4.59 16.15
C GLY A 12 11.53 -3.21 15.54
N CYS A 13 10.61 -2.28 15.78
CA CYS A 13 10.69 -0.89 15.32
C CYS A 13 9.99 0.03 16.33
N THR A 14 10.02 1.34 16.06
CA THR A 14 9.58 2.39 17.01
C THR A 14 8.06 2.61 17.04
N SER A 15 7.32 2.19 16.01
CA SER A 15 5.86 2.34 15.91
C SER A 15 5.28 1.47 14.78
N GLY A 16 3.95 1.40 14.68
CA GLY A 16 3.27 0.75 13.54
C GLY A 16 3.58 1.41 12.20
N THR A 17 3.58 2.75 12.13
CA THR A 17 3.98 3.48 10.93
C THR A 17 5.43 3.19 10.53
N ALA A 18 6.34 3.12 11.51
CA ALA A 18 7.73 2.75 11.25
C ALA A 18 7.84 1.30 10.74
N ALA A 19 6.97 0.39 11.19
CA ALA A 19 6.92 -0.98 10.69
C ALA A 19 6.55 -1.02 9.20
N VAL A 20 5.50 -0.31 8.80
CA VAL A 20 5.07 -0.23 7.39
C VAL A 20 6.14 0.47 6.56
N HIS A 21 6.74 1.55 7.07
CA HIS A 21 7.84 2.23 6.39
C HIS A 21 9.03 1.31 6.13
N LEU A 22 9.49 0.55 7.12
CA LEU A 22 10.56 -0.43 6.93
C LEU A 22 10.16 -1.52 5.93
N ALA A 23 8.90 -1.98 5.96
CA ALA A 23 8.42 -3.00 5.04
C ALA A 23 8.42 -2.50 3.59
N VAL A 24 7.88 -1.31 3.32
CA VAL A 24 7.84 -0.72 1.97
C VAL A 24 9.26 -0.40 1.49
N ALA A 25 10.11 0.19 2.34
CA ALA A 25 11.50 0.46 1.99
C ALA A 25 12.29 -0.83 1.67
N ALA A 26 12.00 -1.94 2.36
CA ALA A 26 12.64 -3.22 2.09
C ALA A 26 12.19 -3.88 0.78
N LEU A 27 11.03 -3.48 0.23
CA LEU A 27 10.61 -3.89 -1.12
C LEU A 27 11.37 -3.14 -2.22
N ASP A 28 12.03 -2.02 -1.88
CA ASP A 28 12.84 -1.18 -2.78
C ASP A 28 12.09 -0.78 -4.07
N PRO A 29 10.90 -0.15 -3.95
CA PRO A 29 10.12 0.24 -5.12
C PRO A 29 10.82 1.35 -5.91
N GLU A 30 10.60 1.37 -7.23
CA GLU A 30 11.04 2.49 -8.05
C GLU A 30 10.08 3.68 -7.88
N PRO A 31 10.56 4.93 -8.00
CA PRO A 31 9.68 6.10 -8.01
C PRO A 31 8.60 5.96 -9.09
N GLY A 32 7.35 6.14 -8.68
CA GLY A 32 6.18 5.94 -9.55
C GLY A 32 5.52 4.57 -9.44
N ASP A 33 6.13 3.58 -8.76
CA ASP A 33 5.50 2.28 -8.54
C ASP A 33 4.17 2.43 -7.79
N GLU A 34 3.16 1.68 -8.23
CA GLU A 34 1.83 1.69 -7.64
C GLU A 34 1.78 0.78 -6.40
N VAL A 35 1.24 1.29 -5.30
CA VAL A 35 0.89 0.49 -4.12
C VAL A 35 -0.60 0.59 -3.87
N ILE A 36 -1.32 -0.51 -4.12
CA ILE A 36 -2.77 -0.57 -3.89
C ILE A 36 -3.05 -0.66 -2.38
N THR A 37 -3.92 0.22 -1.91
CA THR A 37 -4.44 0.24 -0.54
C THR A 37 -5.89 0.71 -0.53
N THR A 38 -6.49 0.91 0.65
CA THR A 38 -7.87 1.38 0.81
C THR A 38 -7.92 2.85 1.24
N PRO A 39 -8.93 3.65 0.81
CA PRO A 39 -9.10 5.02 1.28
C PRO A 39 -9.53 5.09 2.76
N ILE A 40 -10.04 4.00 3.33
CA ILE A 40 -10.41 3.92 4.74
C ILE A 40 -9.29 3.19 5.51
N THR A 41 -8.24 3.93 5.87
CA THR A 41 -7.08 3.43 6.62
C THR A 41 -6.43 4.54 7.45
N ASP A 42 -5.51 4.16 8.33
CA ASP A 42 -4.66 5.13 9.05
C ASP A 42 -3.66 5.81 8.10
N GLN A 43 -3.31 7.06 8.38
CA GLN A 43 -2.31 7.78 7.58
C GLN A 43 -0.94 7.09 7.58
N GLY A 44 -0.64 6.32 8.63
CA GLY A 44 0.56 5.50 8.75
C GLY A 44 0.66 4.37 7.73
N THR A 45 -0.41 4.04 7.00
CA THR A 45 -0.37 3.14 5.85
C THR A 45 0.11 3.85 4.58
N ILE A 46 -0.27 5.12 4.40
CA ILE A 46 -0.08 5.88 3.15
C ILE A 46 1.27 6.60 3.12
N ILE A 47 1.64 7.25 4.24
CA ILE A 47 2.87 8.03 4.34
C ILE A 47 4.14 7.22 3.97
N PRO A 48 4.30 5.95 4.41
CA PRO A 48 5.38 5.07 3.96
C PRO A 48 5.55 4.94 2.46
N VAL A 49 4.45 4.79 1.72
CA VAL A 49 4.44 4.65 0.26
C VAL A 49 4.97 5.94 -0.36
N LEU A 50 4.45 7.07 0.09
CA LEU A 50 4.87 8.39 -0.39
C LEU A 50 6.34 8.69 -0.07
N TYR A 51 6.86 8.24 1.07
CA TYR A 51 8.29 8.42 1.40
C TYR A 51 9.23 7.66 0.45
N GLN A 52 8.75 6.61 -0.23
CA GLN A 52 9.52 5.91 -1.25
C GLN A 52 9.27 6.46 -2.67
N ASN A 53 8.57 7.60 -2.80
CA ASN A 53 8.11 8.15 -4.08
C ASN A 53 7.22 7.21 -4.90
N ALA A 54 6.61 6.21 -4.26
CA ALA A 54 5.60 5.36 -4.83
C ALA A 54 4.23 6.05 -4.78
N VAL A 55 3.28 5.57 -5.59
CA VAL A 55 1.94 6.16 -5.76
C VAL A 55 0.90 5.27 -5.06
N PRO A 56 0.22 5.77 -4.02
CA PRO A 56 -0.92 5.08 -3.44
C PRO A 56 -2.09 5.03 -4.43
N ILE A 57 -2.57 3.83 -4.73
CA ILE A 57 -3.78 3.60 -5.52
C ILE A 57 -4.88 3.10 -4.59
N PHE A 58 -6.03 3.77 -4.58
CA PHE A 58 -7.10 3.45 -3.66
C PHE A 58 -8.13 2.53 -4.31
N ALA A 59 -8.16 1.28 -3.87
CA ALA A 59 -9.26 0.36 -4.09
C ALA A 59 -10.35 0.61 -3.03
N ASP A 60 -11.61 0.53 -3.45
CA ASP A 60 -12.76 0.72 -2.57
C ASP A 60 -12.88 -0.42 -1.53
N ILE A 61 -13.80 -0.25 -0.59
CA ILE A 61 -14.05 -1.20 0.48
C ILE A 61 -15.37 -1.94 0.32
N ASP A 62 -15.42 -3.15 0.88
CA ASP A 62 -16.67 -3.81 1.19
C ASP A 62 -17.36 -3.07 2.35
N PRO A 63 -18.58 -2.53 2.17
CA PRO A 63 -19.26 -1.73 3.18
C PRO A 63 -19.76 -2.53 4.38
N GLU A 64 -19.82 -3.86 4.30
CA GLU A 64 -20.21 -4.72 5.43
C GLU A 64 -19.02 -5.04 6.32
N THR A 65 -17.84 -5.24 5.73
CA THR A 65 -16.63 -5.66 6.47
C THR A 65 -15.63 -4.53 6.71
N PHE A 66 -15.76 -3.43 5.97
CA PHE A 66 -14.79 -2.32 5.89
C PHE A 66 -13.38 -2.75 5.45
N ASN A 67 -13.23 -3.98 4.95
CA ASN A 67 -12.00 -4.43 4.31
C ASN A 67 -12.01 -4.04 2.84
N MET A 68 -10.84 -4.11 2.21
CA MET A 68 -10.68 -3.85 0.79
C MET A 68 -11.53 -4.81 -0.06
N ASP A 69 -12.29 -4.27 -1.01
CA ASP A 69 -13.05 -5.07 -1.98
C ASP A 69 -12.11 -5.61 -3.06
N LEU A 70 -12.04 -6.94 -3.18
CA LEU A 70 -11.18 -7.62 -4.14
C LEU A 70 -11.51 -7.25 -5.59
N ARG A 71 -12.77 -6.97 -5.92
CA ARG A 71 -13.13 -6.54 -7.28
C ARG A 71 -12.57 -5.17 -7.58
N SER A 72 -12.70 -4.24 -6.64
CA SER A 72 -12.08 -2.92 -6.79
C SER A 72 -10.55 -2.98 -6.88
N VAL A 73 -9.89 -3.94 -6.23
CA VAL A 73 -8.44 -4.16 -6.40
C VAL A 73 -8.12 -4.54 -7.84
N GLU A 74 -8.85 -5.51 -8.40
CA GLU A 74 -8.64 -5.94 -9.80
C GLU A 74 -8.83 -4.79 -10.78
N ASP A 75 -9.85 -3.95 -10.58
CA ASP A 75 -10.14 -2.80 -11.44
C ASP A 75 -9.09 -1.68 -11.37
N THR A 76 -8.36 -1.59 -10.25
CA THR A 76 -7.38 -0.53 -9.99
C THR A 76 -5.95 -0.85 -10.43
N VAL A 77 -5.67 -2.09 -10.84
CA VAL A 77 -4.35 -2.45 -11.39
C VAL A 77 -4.02 -1.59 -12.63
N GLY A 78 -2.87 -0.90 -12.60
CA GLY A 78 -2.41 -0.03 -13.68
C GLY A 78 -3.26 1.24 -13.82
N ALA A 79 -3.88 1.71 -12.74
CA ALA A 79 -4.72 2.90 -12.78
C ALA A 79 -3.92 4.18 -13.06
N PHE A 80 -2.68 4.28 -12.59
CA PHE A 80 -1.84 5.45 -12.78
C PHE A 80 -1.42 5.62 -14.25
N GLU A 81 -0.99 4.54 -14.91
CA GLU A 81 -0.63 4.54 -16.34
C GLU A 81 -1.81 4.99 -17.23
N LYS A 82 -3.03 4.55 -16.89
CA LYS A 82 -4.27 4.96 -17.58
C LYS A 82 -4.53 6.47 -17.43
N VAL A 83 -4.21 7.05 -16.28
CA VAL A 83 -4.37 8.49 -16.01
C VAL A 83 -3.32 9.29 -16.79
N GLU A 84 -2.04 8.93 -16.73
CA GLU A 84 -0.99 9.63 -17.49
C GLU A 84 -1.28 9.65 -19.01
N THR A 85 -1.73 8.53 -19.57
CA THR A 85 -2.09 8.43 -20.99
C THR A 85 -3.23 9.39 -21.37
N ASN A 86 -4.17 9.66 -20.46
CA ASN A 86 -5.27 10.59 -20.71
C ASN A 86 -4.85 12.07 -20.63
N TYR A 87 -3.77 12.40 -19.91
CA TYR A 87 -3.23 13.77 -19.85
C TYR A 87 -2.33 14.13 -21.05
N MET A 88 -1.80 13.13 -21.76
CA MET A 88 -0.95 13.31 -22.94
C MET A 88 -1.72 13.36 -24.28
N LYS A 89 -3.06 13.27 -24.24
CA LYS A 89 -3.96 13.48 -25.39
C LYS A 89 -4.55 14.88 -25.36
#